data_AF-K1TPR6-F1
#
_entry.id   AF-K1TPR6-F1
#
_cell.length_a   1.000
_cell.length_b   1.000
_cell.length_c   1.000
_cell.angle_alpha   90.00
_cell.angle_beta   90.00
_cell.angle_gamma   90.00
#
_symmetry.space_group_name_H-M   'P 1'
#
loop_
_entity.id
_entity.type
_entity.pdbx_description
1 polymer ?
#
loop_
_entity_poly.entity_id
_entity_poly.type
_entity_poly.pdbx_seq_one_letter_code
_entity_poly.pdbx_strand_id
1 'polypeptide(L)'
;SLRRCLGRCLGWGTLISVLFVGIYLIWWRDLLGIFIKAGTPDAAQVVSTAGNYIVWIILIPLASAMPFIMDGIMVGATETKVMRNSMLLSTVAYFGIFYSLYPVIGNNALWLAFTLYMFLRGTLQLLMTRRLRLIYRKAAA
;
A
#
# COMPACT_ATOMS: atom_id res chain seq x y z
N SER A 1 14.49 11.31 -21.04
CA SER A 1 14.94 10.04 -20.42
C SER A 1 13.90 9.53 -19.42
N LEU A 2 12.86 8.84 -19.91
CA LEU A 2 11.76 8.31 -19.07
C LEU A 2 12.25 7.43 -17.91
N ARG A 3 13.36 6.70 -18.13
CA ARG A 3 13.96 5.77 -17.15
C ARG A 3 14.47 6.50 -15.90
N ARG A 4 15.03 7.69 -16.07
CA ARG A 4 15.49 8.53 -14.95
C ARG A 4 14.31 9.19 -14.22
N CYS A 5 13.26 9.59 -14.92
CA CYS A 5 12.05 10.13 -14.28
C CYS A 5 11.36 9.06 -13.41
N LEU A 6 11.20 7.86 -13.94
CA LEU A 6 10.68 6.70 -13.19
C LEU A 6 11.52 6.35 -11.96
N GLY A 7 12.84 6.28 -12.12
CA GLY A 7 13.74 6.02 -10.99
C GLY A 7 13.64 7.09 -9.90
N ARG A 8 13.47 8.36 -10.29
CA ARG A 8 13.27 9.47 -9.35
C ARG A 8 11.92 9.41 -8.66
N CYS A 9 10.83 9.10 -9.36
CA CYS A 9 9.51 8.93 -8.73
C CYS A 9 9.51 7.78 -7.72
N LEU A 10 10.15 6.65 -8.06
CA LEU A 10 10.33 5.51 -7.14
C LEU A 10 11.19 5.88 -5.93
N GLY A 11 12.30 6.58 -6.16
CA GLY A 11 13.18 7.04 -5.08
C GLY A 11 12.46 8.00 -4.12
N TRP A 12 11.79 9.02 -4.66
CA TRP A 12 11.04 10.00 -3.87
C TRP A 12 9.85 9.37 -3.12
N GLY A 13 9.07 8.50 -3.75
CA GLY A 13 7.96 7.84 -3.06
C GLY A 13 8.43 6.90 -1.96
N THR A 14 9.53 6.17 -2.18
CA THR A 14 10.13 5.32 -1.14
C THR A 14 10.67 6.17 0.01
N LEU A 15 11.34 7.30 -0.29
CA LEU A 15 11.85 8.23 0.71
C LEU A 15 10.72 8.81 1.58
N ILE A 16 9.62 9.25 0.96
CA ILE A 16 8.44 9.76 1.67
C ILE A 16 7.83 8.66 2.54
N SER A 17 7.69 7.44 2.04
CA SER A 17 7.17 6.32 2.85
C SER A 17 8.05 5.99 4.04
N VAL A 18 9.38 5.99 3.88
CA VAL A 18 10.33 5.79 4.98
C VAL A 18 10.23 6.92 6.01
N LEU A 19 10.03 8.16 5.56
CA LEU A 19 9.82 9.30 6.44
C LEU A 19 8.51 9.16 7.24
N PHE A 20 7.41 8.75 6.59
CA PHE A 20 6.16 8.45 7.29
C PHE A 20 6.31 7.31 8.29
N VAL A 21 7.02 6.24 7.94
CA VAL A 21 7.37 5.15 8.86
C VAL A 21 8.13 5.68 10.07
N GLY A 22 9.12 6.54 9.88
CA GLY A 22 9.87 7.16 10.98
C GLY A 22 9.00 8.02 11.89
N ILE A 23 8.08 8.81 11.33
CA ILE A 23 7.11 9.59 12.10
C ILE A 23 6.22 8.65 12.93
N TYR A 24 5.67 7.60 12.33
CA TYR A 24 4.81 6.66 13.05
C TYR A 24 5.58 5.90 14.14
N LEU A 25 6.85 5.54 13.94
CA LEU A 25 7.64 4.87 14.98
C LEU A 25 7.84 5.74 16.23
N ILE A 26 8.01 7.05 16.06
CA ILE A 26 8.34 7.97 17.14
C ILE A 26 7.10 8.63 17.75
N TRP A 27 6.11 9.02 16.93
CA TRP A 27 4.98 9.88 17.31
C TRP A 27 3.62 9.20 17.32
N TRP A 28 3.53 7.86 17.19
CA TRP A 28 2.22 7.20 17.09
C TRP A 28 1.30 7.43 18.29
N ARG A 29 1.86 7.52 19.51
CA ARG A 29 1.08 7.71 20.73
C ARG A 29 0.48 9.11 20.78
N ASP A 30 1.27 10.11 20.42
CA ASP A 30 0.84 11.51 20.36
C ASP A 30 -0.19 11.71 19.26
N LEU A 31 -0.01 11.08 18.10
CA LEU A 31 -0.99 11.08 17.01
C LEU A 31 -2.32 10.44 17.44
N LEU A 32 -2.28 9.29 18.13
CA LEU A 32 -3.49 8.67 18.68
C LEU A 32 -4.15 9.53 19.77
N GLY A 33 -3.35 10.25 20.56
CA GLY A 33 -3.82 11.19 21.57
C GLY A 33 -4.59 12.40 21.00
N ILE A 34 -4.37 12.75 19.72
CA ILE A 34 -5.17 13.79 19.04
C ILE A 34 -6.60 13.28 18.77
N PHE A 35 -6.75 11.99 18.44
CA PHE A 35 -8.05 11.39 18.12
C PHE A 35 -8.82 10.91 19.36
N ILE A 36 -8.15 10.69 20.48
CA ILE A 36 -8.74 10.21 21.73
C ILE A 36 -8.69 11.31 22.79
N LYS A 37 -9.83 11.91 23.12
CA LYS A 37 -9.92 12.84 24.26
C LYS A 37 -9.60 12.10 25.55
N ALA A 38 -8.67 12.66 26.33
CA ALA A 38 -8.11 12.12 27.58
C ALA A 38 -9.11 11.91 28.76
N GLY A 39 -10.42 11.86 28.50
CA GLY A 39 -11.47 11.65 29.50
C GLY A 39 -12.49 10.57 29.14
N THR A 40 -12.25 9.77 28.10
CA THR A 40 -13.13 8.64 27.75
C THR A 40 -12.70 7.36 28.46
N PRO A 41 -13.61 6.63 29.14
CA PRO A 41 -13.28 5.40 29.88
C PRO A 41 -12.57 4.34 29.01
N ASP A 42 -12.87 4.31 27.72
CA ASP A 42 -12.36 3.31 26.78
C ASP A 42 -11.00 3.69 26.17
N ALA A 43 -10.45 4.87 26.47
CA ALA A 43 -9.21 5.39 25.87
C ALA A 43 -8.02 4.43 26.04
N ALA A 44 -7.86 3.85 27.23
CA ALA A 44 -6.78 2.91 27.51
C ALA A 44 -6.91 1.59 26.71
N GLN A 45 -8.15 1.14 26.50
CA GLN A 45 -8.45 -0.08 25.76
C GLN A 45 -8.25 0.12 24.25
N VAL A 46 -8.60 1.31 23.74
CA VAL A 46 -8.33 1.71 22.35
C VAL A 46 -6.82 1.83 22.09
N VAL A 47 -6.05 2.45 23.00
CA VAL A 47 -4.59 2.56 22.85
C VAL A 47 -3.90 1.20 22.89
N SER A 48 -4.32 0.30 23.79
CA SER A 48 -3.79 -1.08 23.84
C SER A 48 -4.10 -1.85 22.55
N THR A 49 -5.33 -1.75 22.06
CA THR A 49 -5.74 -2.41 20.81
C THR A 49 -5.01 -1.82 19.60
N ALA A 50 -4.89 -0.50 19.52
CA ALA A 50 -4.16 0.19 18.46
C ALA A 50 -2.67 -0.15 18.46
N GLY A 51 -2.07 -0.33 19.65
CA GLY A 51 -0.69 -0.81 19.79
C GLY A 51 -0.45 -2.18 19.14
N ASN A 52 -1.44 -3.08 19.15
CA ASN A 52 -1.32 -4.38 18.48
C ASN A 52 -1.33 -4.27 16.95
N TYR A 53 -1.98 -3.25 16.38
CA TYR A 53 -2.10 -3.06 14.92
C TYR A 53 -1.12 -2.04 14.35
N ILE A 54 -0.31 -1.39 15.19
CA ILE A 54 0.59 -0.33 14.74
C ILE A 54 1.62 -0.81 13.72
N VAL A 55 2.08 -2.06 13.85
CA VAL A 55 3.02 -2.67 12.90
C VAL A 55 2.43 -2.65 11.48
N TRP A 56 1.13 -2.93 11.34
CA TRP A 56 0.45 -2.88 10.05
C TRP A 56 0.31 -1.46 9.52
N ILE A 57 0.03 -0.49 10.38
CA ILE A 57 -0.05 0.94 10.01
C ILE A 57 1.31 1.43 9.47
N ILE A 58 2.41 0.98 10.07
CA ILE A 58 3.77 1.30 9.61
C ILE A 58 4.08 0.61 8.27
N LEU A 59 3.62 -0.62 8.06
CA LEU A 59 3.89 -1.37 6.83
C LEU A 59 3.09 -0.87 5.61
N ILE A 60 1.91 -0.28 5.82
CA ILE A 60 1.04 0.17 4.72
C ILE A 60 1.71 1.21 3.82
N PRO A 61 2.28 2.34 4.32
CA PRO A 61 2.92 3.35 3.47
C PRO A 61 4.03 2.77 2.58
N LEU A 62 4.79 1.79 3.10
CA LEU A 62 5.81 1.08 2.35
C LEU A 62 5.19 0.20 1.25
N ALA A 63 4.18 -0.59 1.60
CA ALA A 63 3.49 -1.48 0.65
C ALA A 63 2.69 -0.70 -0.41
N SER A 64 2.16 0.48 -0.08
CA SER A 64 1.32 1.29 -0.96
C SER A 64 2.11 2.22 -1.89
N ALA A 65 3.34 2.63 -1.54
CA ALA A 65 4.12 3.52 -2.41
C ALA A 65 4.32 2.98 -3.83
N MET A 66 4.62 1.68 -3.94
CA MET A 66 4.87 1.02 -5.22
C MET A 66 3.63 0.99 -6.14
N PRO A 67 2.45 0.49 -5.73
CA PRO A 67 1.25 0.54 -6.56
C PRO A 67 0.82 1.97 -6.91
N PHE A 68 0.89 2.94 -5.98
CA PHE A 68 0.47 4.31 -6.28
C PHE A 68 1.30 4.97 -7.39
N ILE A 69 2.62 4.75 -7.40
CA ILE A 69 3.48 5.25 -8.49
C ILE A 69 3.14 4.56 -9.81
N MET A 70 2.93 3.24 -9.76
CA MET A 70 2.55 2.46 -10.93
C MET A 70 1.21 2.88 -11.53
N ASP A 71 0.22 3.17 -10.69
CA ASP A 71 -1.07 3.71 -11.11
C ASP A 71 -0.90 5.05 -11.83
N GLY A 72 -0.09 5.97 -11.28
CA GLY A 72 0.18 7.26 -11.93
C GLY A 72 0.81 7.10 -13.33
N ILE A 73 1.73 6.14 -13.49
CA ILE A 73 2.34 5.83 -14.79
C ILE A 73 1.33 5.22 -15.77
N MET A 74 0.47 4.30 -15.30
CA MET A 74 -0.53 3.65 -16.14
C MET A 74 -1.62 4.62 -16.61
N VAL A 75 -2.05 5.52 -15.73
CA VAL A 75 -2.97 6.61 -16.06
C VAL A 75 -2.34 7.53 -17.11
N GLY A 76 -1.07 7.92 -16.93
CA GLY A 76 -0.35 8.73 -17.91
C GLY A 76 -0.12 8.02 -19.26
N ALA A 77 0.02 6.70 -19.25
CA ALA A 77 0.14 5.87 -20.45
C ALA A 77 -1.22 5.46 -21.07
N THR A 78 -2.35 5.92 -20.50
CA THR A 78 -3.72 5.56 -20.91
C THR A 78 -3.98 4.05 -21.05
N GLU A 79 -3.27 3.22 -20.26
CA GLU A 79 -3.37 1.74 -20.29
C GLU A 79 -4.45 1.22 -19.33
N THR A 80 -5.70 1.62 -19.54
CA THR A 80 -6.84 1.28 -18.67
C THR A 80 -7.09 -0.23 -18.57
N LYS A 81 -6.80 -0.99 -19.64
CA LYS A 81 -7.01 -2.46 -19.66
C LYS A 81 -6.15 -3.18 -18.63
N VAL A 82 -4.88 -2.78 -18.51
CA VAL A 82 -3.93 -3.39 -17.56
C VAL A 82 -4.29 -3.00 -16.13
N MET A 83 -4.68 -1.74 -15.91
CA MET A 83 -5.09 -1.21 -14.61
C MET A 83 -6.33 -1.97 -14.08
N ARG A 84 -7.35 -2.17 -14.92
CA ARG A 84 -8.56 -2.91 -14.55
C ARG A 84 -8.27 -4.38 -14.22
N ASN A 85 -7.48 -5.06 -15.05
CA ASN A 85 -7.20 -6.49 -14.86
C ASN A 85 -6.38 -6.75 -13.59
N SER A 86 -5.41 -5.87 -13.32
CA SER A 86 -4.61 -5.94 -12.09
C SER A 86 -5.48 -5.72 -10.84
N MET A 87 -6.37 -4.72 -10.88
CA MET A 87 -7.28 -4.44 -9.77
C MET A 87 -8.25 -5.60 -9.50
N LEU A 88 -8.83 -6.20 -10.54
CA LEU A 88 -9.71 -7.36 -10.41
C LEU A 88 -8.97 -8.56 -9.81
N LEU A 89 -7.79 -8.90 -10.34
CA LEU A 89 -7.00 -10.03 -9.84
C LEU A 89 -6.58 -9.83 -8.38
N SER A 90 -6.14 -8.62 -8.03
CA SER A 90 -5.83 -8.27 -6.64
C SER A 90 -7.05 -8.37 -5.73
N THR A 91 -8.22 -7.94 -6.20
CA THR A 91 -9.47 -8.00 -5.40
C THR A 91 -9.89 -9.44 -5.14
N VAL A 92 -9.80 -10.31 -6.15
CA VAL A 92 -10.06 -11.75 -5.97
C VAL A 92 -9.08 -12.37 -4.98
N ALA A 93 -7.79 -12.03 -5.09
CA ALA A 93 -6.78 -12.49 -4.14
C ALA A 93 -7.05 -11.98 -2.72
N TYR A 94 -7.47 -10.72 -2.56
CA TYR A 94 -7.86 -10.14 -1.27
C TYR A 94 -8.95 -10.96 -0.60
N PHE A 95 -10.05 -11.25 -1.31
CA PHE A 95 -11.13 -12.07 -0.75
C PHE A 95 -10.68 -13.50 -0.46
N GLY A 96 -9.87 -14.11 -1.33
CA GLY A 96 -9.32 -15.45 -1.11
C GLY A 96 -8.47 -15.52 0.16
N ILE A 97 -7.57 -14.56 0.35
CA ILE A 97 -6.70 -14.48 1.54
C ILE A 97 -7.53 -14.16 2.78
N PHE A 98 -8.44 -13.18 2.71
CA PHE A 98 -9.28 -12.79 3.83
C PHE A 98 -10.12 -13.96 4.32
N TYR A 99 -10.91 -14.60 3.46
CA TYR A 99 -11.76 -15.72 3.87
C TYR A 99 -10.97 -16.95 4.36
N SER A 100 -9.75 -17.16 3.85
CA SER A 100 -8.88 -18.27 4.29
C SER A 100 -8.21 -18.00 5.64
N LEU A 101 -7.77 -16.76 5.91
CA LEU A 101 -7.03 -16.41 7.13
C LEU A 101 -7.91 -15.85 8.24
N TYR A 102 -9.10 -15.33 7.93
CA TYR A 102 -10.05 -14.83 8.93
C TYR A 102 -10.33 -15.84 10.06
N PRO A 103 -10.57 -17.15 9.80
CA PRO A 103 -10.81 -18.11 10.88
C PRO A 103 -9.57 -18.41 11.74
N VAL A 104 -8.35 -18.08 11.28
CA VAL A 104 -7.10 -18.42 11.96
C VAL A 104 -6.54 -17.24 12.76
N ILE A 105 -6.63 -16.02 12.21
CA ILE A 105 -5.91 -14.84 12.74
C ILE A 105 -6.84 -13.65 13.05
N GLY A 106 -8.15 -13.80 12.86
CA GLY A 106 -9.14 -12.77 13.13
C GLY A 106 -8.86 -11.46 12.38
N ASN A 107 -8.89 -10.32 13.08
CA ASN A 107 -8.70 -9.00 12.47
C ASN A 107 -7.30 -8.79 11.85
N ASN A 108 -6.27 -9.52 12.29
CA ASN A 108 -4.96 -9.48 11.64
C ASN A 108 -5.03 -9.99 10.19
N ALA A 109 -5.96 -10.89 9.89
CA ALA A 109 -6.19 -11.34 8.52
C ALA A 109 -6.66 -10.20 7.60
N LEU A 110 -7.42 -9.24 8.13
CA LEU A 110 -7.86 -8.07 7.37
C LEU A 110 -6.66 -7.19 7.00
N TRP A 111 -5.81 -6.86 7.97
CA TRP A 111 -4.61 -6.06 7.74
C TRP A 111 -3.63 -6.76 6.79
N LEU A 112 -3.41 -8.06 6.98
CA LEU A 112 -2.55 -8.86 6.11
C LEU A 112 -3.12 -8.92 4.69
N ALA A 113 -4.43 -9.19 4.54
CA ALA A 113 -5.09 -9.20 3.24
C ALA A 113 -4.98 -7.83 2.55
N PHE A 114 -5.13 -6.73 3.29
CA PHE A 114 -5.00 -5.38 2.76
C PHE A 114 -3.58 -5.04 2.32
N THR A 115 -2.57 -5.33 3.15
CA THR A 115 -1.16 -5.13 2.80
C THR A 115 -0.77 -5.97 1.58
N LEU A 116 -1.24 -7.23 1.54
CA LEU A 116 -0.97 -8.13 0.43
C LEU A 116 -1.71 -7.73 -0.84
N TYR A 117 -2.93 -7.19 -0.73
CA TYR A 117 -3.66 -6.58 -1.84
C TYR A 117 -2.89 -5.41 -2.46
N MET A 118 -2.37 -4.50 -1.63
CA MET A 118 -1.54 -3.38 -2.09
C MET A 118 -0.28 -3.87 -2.79
N PHE A 119 0.41 -4.85 -2.19
CA PHE A 119 1.61 -5.44 -2.76
C PHE A 119 1.34 -6.18 -4.09
N LEU A 120 0.28 -6.98 -4.14
CA LEU A 120 -0.17 -7.69 -5.34
C LEU A 120 -0.53 -6.72 -6.45
N ARG A 121 -1.23 -5.62 -6.15
CA ARG A 121 -1.58 -4.61 -7.16
C ARG A 121 -0.33 -4.00 -7.80
N GLY A 122 0.64 -3.60 -6.98
CA GLY A 122 1.90 -3.03 -7.47
C GLY A 122 2.73 -4.03 -8.27
N THR A 123 2.85 -5.27 -7.79
CA THR A 123 3.63 -6.32 -8.48
C THR A 123 2.96 -6.80 -9.77
N LEU A 124 1.65 -7.01 -9.78
CA LEU A 124 0.88 -7.39 -10.97
C LEU A 124 0.93 -6.31 -12.04
N GLN A 125 0.81 -5.03 -11.65
CA GLN A 125 1.00 -3.94 -12.59
C GLN A 125 2.42 -3.95 -13.17
N LEU A 126 3.45 -4.16 -12.35
CA LEU A 126 4.84 -4.19 -12.82
C LEU A 126 5.09 -5.36 -13.80
N LEU A 127 4.51 -6.52 -13.49
CA LEU A 127 4.59 -7.75 -14.27
C LEU A 127 3.80 -7.67 -15.58
N MET A 128 2.55 -7.22 -15.54
CA MET A 128 1.70 -7.06 -16.74
C MET A 128 2.25 -5.98 -17.67
N THR A 129 2.90 -4.94 -17.14
CA THR A 129 3.63 -3.95 -17.96
C THR A 129 4.96 -4.52 -18.51
N ARG A 130 5.28 -5.80 -18.27
CA ARG A 130 6.53 -6.49 -18.66
C ARG A 130 7.78 -5.66 -18.38
N ARG A 131 7.87 -5.06 -17.17
CA ARG A 131 8.92 -4.10 -16.79
C ARG A 131 8.96 -2.85 -17.68
N LEU A 132 7.83 -2.17 -17.87
CA LEU A 132 7.69 -0.94 -18.67
C LEU A 132 8.04 -1.06 -20.17
N ARG A 133 8.40 -2.24 -20.67
CA ARG A 133 8.84 -2.42 -22.07
C ARG A 133 7.77 -2.04 -23.09
N LEU A 134 6.50 -2.24 -22.75
CA LEU A 134 5.37 -1.84 -23.61
C LEU A 134 5.25 -0.32 -23.74
N ILE A 135 5.40 0.40 -22.61
CA ILE A 135 5.37 1.86 -22.59
C ILE A 135 6.59 2.43 -23.32
N TYR A 136 7.77 1.83 -23.14
CA TYR A 136 8.96 2.21 -23.89
C TYR A 136 8.83 2.00 -25.40
N ARG A 137 8.19 0.91 -25.84
CA ARG A 137 7.92 0.67 -27.27
C ARG A 137 6.94 1.69 -27.84
N LYS A 138 5.89 2.04 -27.11
CA LYS A 138 4.92 3.07 -27.53
C LYS A 138 5.50 4.47 -27.58
N ALA A 139 6.43 4.81 -26.67
CA ALA A 139 7.08 6.11 -26.65
C ALA A 139 8.25 6.26 -27.66
N ALA A 140 8.68 5.16 -28.27
CA ALA A 140 9.75 5.11 -29.27
C ALA A 140 9.22 4.89 -30.70
N ALA A 141 7.91 4.73 -30.87
CA ALA A 141 7.20 4.66 -32.15
C ALA A 141 6.49 5.99 -32.37
#